data_AF-A0A4U0PU43-F1
#
_entry.id   AF-A0A4U0PU43-F1
#
_cell.length_a   1.000
_cell.length_b   1.000
_cell.length_c   1.000
_cell.angle_alpha   90.00
_cell.angle_beta   90.00
_cell.angle_gamma   90.00
#
_symmetry.space_group_name_H-M   'P 1'
#
loop_
_entity.id
_entity.type
_entity.pdbx_description
1 polymer ?
#
loop_
_entity_poly.entity_id
_entity_poly.type
_entity_poly.pdbx_seq_one_letter_code
_entity_poly.pdbx_strand_id
1 'polypeptide(L)'
;RAARAATVAADTRVAVDEARGAGDGTLVRLGALASEFEDTAQAMHQLDDAIGRTVEVAGVIAGIARQTNLLALNAAIEASRAGESGRGFAVVADEVRRLSLSSAEATADIRQIMDTVRERSRQTLASMRGAAGHVGECHEDGRTVTEALARIGAASGQVSEMMDAIAGAVEEQGRASESMSERLSGIGDGARQSMRRTEAMREEMAGLTGVANQLDEHLAGLRFRA
;
A
#
# COMPACT_ATOMS: atom_id res chain seq x y z
N ARG A 1 9.45 -10.12 -29.79
CA ARG A 1 9.66 -10.44 -28.35
C ARG A 1 10.00 -9.18 -27.54
N ALA A 2 10.93 -8.33 -28.00
CA ALA A 2 11.23 -7.03 -27.38
C ALA A 2 9.98 -6.12 -27.24
N ALA A 3 9.20 -5.95 -28.32
CA ALA A 3 7.95 -5.17 -28.27
C ALA A 3 6.96 -5.66 -27.19
N ARG A 4 6.79 -6.98 -27.04
CA ARG A 4 5.92 -7.55 -26.00
C ARG A 4 6.46 -7.28 -24.59
N ALA A 5 7.77 -7.34 -24.39
CA ALA A 5 8.39 -7.03 -23.10
C ALA A 5 8.27 -5.53 -22.76
N ALA A 6 8.41 -4.63 -23.74
CA ALA A 6 8.16 -3.20 -23.57
C ALA A 6 6.71 -2.91 -23.17
N THR A 7 5.73 -3.56 -23.82
CA THR A 7 4.31 -3.44 -23.42
C THR A 7 4.08 -3.91 -22.00
N VAL A 8 4.61 -5.08 -21.62
CA VAL A 8 4.47 -5.58 -20.24
C VAL A 8 5.10 -4.63 -19.22
N ALA A 9 6.24 -4.02 -19.55
CA ALA A 9 6.89 -3.03 -18.69
C ALA A 9 6.04 -1.75 -18.55
N ALA A 10 5.41 -1.29 -19.63
CA ALA A 10 4.48 -0.17 -19.61
C ALA A 10 3.24 -0.48 -18.75
N ASP A 11 2.60 -1.64 -18.97
CA ASP A 11 1.43 -2.08 -18.19
C ASP A 11 1.78 -2.21 -16.71
N THR A 12 2.97 -2.75 -16.39
CA THR A 12 3.47 -2.86 -15.01
C THR A 12 3.63 -1.48 -14.37
N ARG A 13 4.10 -0.47 -15.11
CA ARG A 13 4.20 0.91 -14.60
C ARG A 13 2.83 1.48 -14.24
N VAL A 14 1.84 1.33 -15.13
CA VAL A 14 0.47 1.79 -14.88
C VAL A 14 -0.08 1.13 -13.61
N ALA A 15 0.05 -0.19 -13.48
CA ALA A 15 -0.40 -0.92 -12.30
C ALA A 15 0.32 -0.48 -11.01
N VAL A 16 1.62 -0.18 -11.09
CA VAL A 16 2.39 0.35 -9.96
C VAL A 16 1.91 1.73 -9.55
N ASP A 17 1.65 2.62 -10.50
CA ASP A 17 1.19 3.98 -10.21
C ASP A 17 -0.21 3.98 -9.57
N GLU A 18 -1.12 3.13 -10.07
CA GLU A 18 -2.43 2.90 -9.45
C GLU A 18 -2.30 2.35 -8.03
N ALA A 19 -1.45 1.33 -7.83
CA ALA A 19 -1.20 0.74 -6.52
C ALA A 19 -0.58 1.74 -5.53
N ARG A 20 0.32 2.61 -5.99
CA ARG A 20 0.87 3.70 -5.18
C ARG A 20 -0.18 4.72 -4.79
N GLY A 21 -1.03 5.15 -5.73
CA GLY A 21 -2.13 6.05 -5.42
C GLY A 21 -3.09 5.46 -4.38
N ALA A 22 -3.40 4.17 -4.48
CA ALA A 22 -4.20 3.46 -3.47
C ALA A 22 -3.47 3.35 -2.11
N GLY A 23 -2.15 3.13 -2.13
CA GLY A 23 -1.30 3.10 -0.94
C GLY A 23 -1.27 4.45 -0.21
N ASP A 24 -1.00 5.54 -0.94
CA ASP A 24 -0.98 6.90 -0.40
C ASP A 24 -2.35 7.29 0.16
N GLY A 25 -3.43 6.96 -0.54
CA GLY A 25 -4.80 7.16 -0.04
C GLY A 25 -5.12 6.34 1.21
N THR A 26 -4.46 5.19 1.40
CA THR A 26 -4.59 4.39 2.63
C THR A 26 -3.82 5.02 3.78
N LEU A 27 -2.61 5.53 3.55
CA LEU A 27 -1.82 6.25 4.56
C LEU A 27 -2.56 7.50 5.07
N VAL A 28 -3.18 8.26 4.18
CA VAL A 28 -4.01 9.42 4.57
C VAL A 28 -5.18 9.01 5.46
N ARG A 29 -5.88 7.93 5.12
CA ARG A 29 -7.00 7.41 5.92
C ARG A 29 -6.56 6.89 7.29
N LEU A 30 -5.38 6.25 7.37
CA LEU A 30 -4.80 5.84 8.64
C LEU A 30 -4.44 7.05 9.52
N GLY A 31 -3.89 8.11 8.93
CA GLY A 31 -3.63 9.36 9.65
C GLY A 31 -4.91 10.01 10.19
N ALA A 32 -5.99 10.03 9.40
CA ALA A 32 -7.29 10.51 9.87
C ALA A 32 -7.86 9.66 11.01
N LEU A 33 -7.73 8.33 10.92
CA LEU A 33 -8.16 7.40 11.97
C LEU A 33 -7.38 7.59 13.28
N ALA A 34 -6.07 7.89 13.18
CA ALA A 34 -5.27 8.23 14.36
C ALA A 34 -5.78 9.49 15.06
N SER A 35 -6.15 10.53 14.30
CA SER A 35 -6.77 11.74 14.83
C SER A 35 -8.12 11.46 15.50
N GLU A 36 -8.96 10.61 14.90
CA GLU A 36 -10.26 10.24 15.47
C GLU A 36 -10.12 9.50 16.81
N PHE A 37 -9.06 8.71 16.97
CA PHE A 37 -8.74 8.08 18.25
C PHE A 37 -8.30 9.10 19.31
N GLU A 38 -7.57 10.14 18.94
CA GLU A 38 -7.18 11.21 19.86
C GLU A 38 -8.39 12.03 20.32
N ASP A 39 -9.30 12.37 19.40
CA ASP A 39 -10.57 13.04 19.71
C ASP A 39 -11.43 12.22 20.66
N THR A 40 -11.53 10.91 20.42
CA THR A 40 -12.31 10.04 21.30
C THR A 40 -11.65 9.87 22.66
N ALA A 41 -10.32 9.84 22.73
CA ALA A 41 -9.60 9.83 24.00
C ALA A 41 -9.91 11.09 24.82
N GLN A 42 -9.96 12.26 24.16
CA GLN A 42 -10.37 13.51 24.81
C GLN A 42 -11.83 13.46 25.29
N ALA A 43 -12.75 12.92 24.48
CA ALA A 43 -14.15 12.74 24.88
C ALA A 43 -14.30 11.81 26.10
N MET A 44 -13.50 10.74 26.18
CA MET A 44 -13.49 9.85 27.35
C MET A 44 -12.93 10.53 28.60
N HIS A 45 -11.93 11.43 28.47
CA HIS A 45 -11.46 12.24 29.58
C HIS A 45 -12.55 13.18 30.12
N GLN A 46 -13.28 13.86 29.23
CA GLN A 46 -14.43 14.69 29.61
C GLN A 46 -15.54 13.88 30.28
N LEU A 47 -15.75 12.63 29.86
CA LEU A 47 -16.70 11.73 30.48
C LEU A 47 -16.28 11.37 31.92
N ASP A 48 -15.01 11.08 32.18
CA ASP A 48 -14.52 10.79 33.55
C ASP A 48 -14.70 11.99 34.49
N ASP A 49 -14.46 13.22 34.00
CA ASP A 49 -14.71 14.46 34.73
C ASP A 49 -16.21 14.63 35.06
N ALA A 50 -17.09 14.39 34.08
CA ALA A 50 -18.54 14.46 34.27
C ALA A 50 -19.05 13.42 35.29
N ILE A 51 -18.48 12.21 35.25
CA ILE A 51 -18.75 11.17 36.25
C ILE A 51 -18.30 11.63 37.63
N GLY A 52 -17.10 12.21 37.75
CA GLY A 52 -16.58 12.75 39.01
C GLY A 52 -17.52 13.78 39.64
N ARG A 53 -17.98 14.74 38.84
CA ARG A 53 -18.98 15.75 39.28
C ARG A 53 -20.30 15.13 39.71
N THR A 54 -20.77 14.10 39.00
CA THR A 54 -22.02 13.41 39.35
C THR A 54 -21.90 12.67 40.69
N VAL A 55 -20.76 12.01 40.93
CA VAL A 55 -20.47 11.35 42.22
C VAL A 55 -20.41 12.36 43.36
N GLU A 56 -19.80 13.53 43.15
CA GLU A 56 -19.75 14.60 44.14
C GLU A 56 -21.16 15.09 44.52
N VAL A 57 -22.01 15.37 43.53
CA VAL A 57 -23.41 15.78 43.74
C VAL A 57 -24.20 14.70 44.48
N ALA A 58 -24.07 13.43 44.09
CA ALA A 58 -24.67 12.31 44.81
C ALA A 58 -24.14 12.19 46.26
N GLY A 59 -22.88 12.58 46.49
CA GLY A 59 -22.27 12.75 47.81
C GLY A 59 -23.01 13.77 48.67
N VAL A 60 -23.25 14.97 48.12
CA VAL A 60 -23.98 16.05 48.79
C VAL A 60 -25.42 15.65 49.10
N ILE A 61 -26.15 15.06 48.14
CA ILE A 61 -27.54 14.61 48.34
C ILE A 61 -27.61 13.54 49.43
N ALA A 62 -26.68 12.58 49.46
CA ALA A 62 -26.60 11.58 50.52
C ALA A 62 -26.37 12.23 51.91
N GLY A 63 -25.56 13.32 51.95
CA GLY A 63 -25.37 14.13 53.16
C GLY A 63 -26.66 14.78 53.63
N ILE A 64 -27.39 15.44 52.72
CA ILE A 64 -28.69 16.06 53.00
C ILE A 64 -29.69 15.00 53.49
N ALA A 65 -29.77 13.86 52.81
CA ALA A 65 -30.63 12.74 53.20
C ALA A 65 -30.34 12.25 54.64
N ARG A 66 -29.07 12.08 55.01
CA ARG A 66 -28.69 11.72 56.39
C ARG A 66 -29.08 12.79 57.41
N GLN A 67 -28.89 14.07 57.09
CA GLN A 67 -29.27 15.17 57.98
C GLN A 67 -30.79 15.25 58.15
N THR A 68 -31.55 15.10 57.06
CA THR A 68 -33.02 15.05 57.08
C THR A 68 -33.52 13.86 57.89
N ASN A 69 -32.88 12.69 57.78
CA ASN A 69 -33.21 11.51 58.59
C ASN A 69 -33.04 11.80 60.10
N LEU A 70 -31.95 12.48 60.49
CA LEU A 70 -31.72 12.87 61.89
C LEU A 70 -32.73 13.91 62.38
N LEU A 71 -33.08 14.89 61.55
CA LEU A 71 -34.11 15.88 61.86
C LEU A 71 -35.49 15.22 62.04
N ALA A 72 -35.84 14.29 61.15
CA ALA A 72 -37.09 13.53 61.22
C ALA A 72 -37.15 12.65 62.48
N LEU A 73 -36.04 12.01 62.85
CA LEU A 73 -35.95 11.25 64.10
C LEU A 73 -36.19 12.13 65.33
N ASN A 74 -35.56 13.31 65.39
CA ASN A 74 -35.78 14.25 66.48
C ASN A 74 -37.24 14.73 66.54
N ALA A 75 -37.86 14.99 65.39
CA ALA A 75 -39.28 15.36 65.30
C ALA A 75 -40.21 14.23 65.77
N ALA A 76 -39.91 12.97 65.43
CA ALA A 76 -40.67 11.81 65.87
C ALA A 76 -40.59 11.59 67.39
N ILE A 77 -39.41 11.84 67.99
CA ILE A 77 -39.20 11.80 69.44
C ILE A 77 -40.05 12.89 70.12
N GLU A 78 -40.00 14.13 69.63
CA GLU A 78 -40.74 15.24 70.24
C GLU A 78 -42.26 15.08 70.05
N ALA A 79 -42.70 14.55 68.91
CA ALA A 79 -44.10 14.22 68.66
C ALA A 79 -44.61 13.14 69.63
N SER A 80 -43.78 12.13 69.95
CA SER A 80 -44.11 11.12 70.96
C SER A 80 -44.20 11.73 72.37
N ARG A 81 -43.34 12.71 72.67
CA ARG A 81 -43.33 13.44 73.94
C ARG A 81 -44.57 14.31 74.16
N ALA A 82 -45.16 14.85 73.08
CA ALA A 82 -46.39 15.62 73.10
C ALA A 82 -47.68 14.78 73.27
N GLY A 83 -47.57 13.44 73.29
CA GLY A 83 -48.70 12.54 73.51
C GLY A 83 -49.77 12.62 72.40
N GLU A 84 -51.06 12.68 72.79
CA GLU A 84 -52.20 12.74 71.85
C GLU A 84 -52.12 13.94 70.89
N SER A 85 -51.61 15.09 71.35
CA SER A 85 -51.47 16.30 70.53
C SER A 85 -50.40 16.19 69.44
N GLY A 86 -49.45 15.25 69.57
CA GLY A 86 -48.35 15.04 68.63
C GLY A 86 -48.61 13.99 67.54
N ARG A 87 -49.74 13.27 67.58
CA ARG A 87 -50.02 12.14 66.68
C ARG A 87 -49.88 12.47 65.18
N GLY A 88 -50.41 13.62 64.75
CA GLY A 88 -50.30 14.05 63.36
C GLY A 88 -48.86 14.37 62.93
N PHE A 89 -48.09 14.99 63.83
CA PHE A 89 -46.68 15.28 63.59
C PHE A 89 -45.81 14.01 63.56
N ALA A 90 -46.13 13.00 64.36
CA ALA A 90 -45.42 11.72 64.36
C ALA A 90 -45.52 11.02 63.00
N VAL A 91 -46.71 11.00 62.37
CA VAL A 91 -46.91 10.41 61.05
C VAL A 91 -46.09 11.13 59.97
N VAL A 92 -46.07 12.47 60.01
CA VAL A 92 -45.26 13.26 59.07
C VAL A 92 -43.77 13.00 59.28
N ALA A 93 -43.31 12.94 60.53
CA ALA A 93 -41.92 12.67 60.85
C ALA A 93 -41.45 11.30 60.34
N ASP A 94 -42.26 10.25 60.50
CA ASP A 94 -41.96 8.92 59.96
C ASP A 94 -41.92 8.89 58.43
N GLU A 95 -42.82 9.62 57.75
CA GLU A 95 -42.82 9.70 56.29
C GLU A 95 -41.58 10.45 55.76
N VAL A 96 -41.18 11.56 56.40
CA VAL A 96 -39.94 12.27 56.06
C VAL A 96 -38.73 11.36 56.30
N ARG A 97 -38.73 10.58 57.40
CA ARG A 97 -37.67 9.60 57.69
C ARG A 97 -37.56 8.57 56.58
N ARG A 98 -38.69 7.99 56.15
CA ARG A 98 -38.76 7.00 55.06
C ARG A 98 -38.25 7.58 53.73
N LEU A 99 -38.68 8.79 53.38
CA LEU A 99 -38.20 9.49 52.17
C LEU A 99 -36.70 9.77 52.22
N SER A 100 -36.17 10.15 53.39
CA SER A 100 -34.75 10.41 53.55
C SER A 100 -33.88 9.15 53.41
N LEU A 101 -34.34 8.01 53.92
CA LEU A 101 -33.66 6.73 53.71
C LEU A 101 -33.69 6.30 52.25
N SER A 102 -34.86 6.41 51.59
CA SER A 102 -35.00 6.11 50.16
C SER A 102 -34.13 7.02 49.28
N SER A 103 -33.99 8.30 49.66
CA SER A 103 -33.07 9.23 48.97
C SER A 103 -31.60 8.81 49.13
N ALA A 104 -31.20 8.37 50.33
CA ALA A 104 -29.85 7.87 50.56
C ALA A 104 -29.55 6.59 49.75
N GLU A 105 -30.49 5.65 49.68
CA GLU A 105 -30.38 4.44 48.84
C GLU A 105 -30.24 4.81 47.35
N ALA A 106 -31.10 5.69 46.83
CA ALA A 106 -31.02 6.13 45.44
C ALA A 106 -29.66 6.79 45.12
N THR A 107 -29.09 7.57 46.04
CA THR A 107 -27.74 8.14 45.83
C THR A 107 -26.62 7.10 45.88
N ALA A 108 -26.80 6.00 46.60
CA ALA A 108 -25.86 4.89 46.62
C ALA A 108 -25.89 4.14 45.28
N ASP A 109 -27.08 3.87 44.75
CA ASP A 109 -27.27 3.26 43.44
C ASP A 109 -26.66 4.12 42.32
N ILE A 110 -26.86 5.44 42.37
CA ILE A 110 -26.22 6.37 41.43
C ILE A 110 -24.69 6.21 41.45
N ARG A 111 -24.06 6.12 42.63
CA ARG A 111 -22.60 5.92 42.70
C ARG A 111 -22.17 4.60 42.07
N GLN A 112 -22.89 3.50 42.36
CA GLN A 112 -22.56 2.21 41.77
C GLN A 112 -22.66 2.22 40.23
N ILE A 113 -23.69 2.88 39.69
CA ILE A 113 -23.83 3.07 38.24
C ILE A 113 -22.66 3.90 37.71
N MET A 114 -22.32 5.02 38.35
CA MET A 114 -21.21 5.89 37.95
C MET A 114 -19.86 5.17 37.99
N ASP A 115 -19.60 4.33 38.99
CA ASP A 115 -18.38 3.51 39.06
C ASP A 115 -18.32 2.50 37.92
N THR A 116 -19.46 1.88 37.57
CA THR A 116 -19.56 0.96 36.42
C THR A 116 -19.30 1.69 35.09
N VAL A 117 -19.85 2.90 34.92
CA VAL A 117 -19.62 3.71 33.71
C VAL A 117 -18.15 4.13 33.61
N ARG A 118 -17.53 4.52 34.73
CA ARG A 118 -16.11 4.86 34.80
C ARG A 118 -15.21 3.69 34.40
N GLU A 119 -15.50 2.50 34.91
CA GLU A 119 -14.73 1.31 34.56
C GLU A 119 -14.83 0.99 33.07
N ARG A 120 -16.04 1.05 32.50
CA ARG A 120 -16.25 0.86 31.05
C ARG A 120 -15.52 1.92 30.23
N SER A 121 -15.55 3.19 30.64
CA SER A 121 -14.82 4.27 29.97
C SER A 121 -13.30 4.01 29.95
N ARG A 122 -12.73 3.54 31.06
CA ARG A 122 -11.31 3.16 31.15
C ARG A 122 -10.97 1.98 30.24
N GLN A 123 -11.83 0.97 30.19
CA GLN A 123 -11.67 -0.16 29.29
C GLN A 123 -11.68 0.29 27.82
N THR A 124 -12.63 1.15 27.44
CA THR A 124 -12.69 1.74 26.10
C THR A 124 -11.41 2.49 25.77
N LEU A 125 -10.91 3.36 26.66
CA LEU A 125 -9.64 4.07 26.47
C LEU A 125 -8.46 3.13 26.24
N ALA A 126 -8.37 2.02 27.00
CA ALA A 126 -7.31 1.04 26.82
C ALA A 126 -7.38 0.36 25.44
N SER A 127 -8.59 -0.03 25.01
CA SER A 127 -8.81 -0.60 23.68
C SER A 127 -8.46 0.38 22.56
N MET A 128 -8.79 1.67 22.72
CA MET A 128 -8.46 2.70 21.72
C MET A 128 -6.96 2.96 21.62
N ARG A 129 -6.23 2.96 22.74
CA ARG A 129 -4.75 3.03 22.71
C ARG A 129 -4.14 1.83 21.98
N GLY A 130 -4.67 0.63 22.22
CA GLY A 130 -4.28 -0.56 21.49
C GLY A 130 -4.53 -0.40 19.98
N ALA A 131 -5.72 0.03 19.59
CA ALA A 131 -6.09 0.27 18.20
C ALA A 131 -5.21 1.34 17.53
N ALA A 132 -4.90 2.43 18.22
CA ALA A 132 -3.98 3.47 17.74
C ALA A 132 -2.56 2.92 17.48
N GLY A 133 -2.08 2.02 18.34
CA GLY A 133 -0.82 1.31 18.10
C GLY A 133 -0.85 0.50 16.80
N HIS A 134 -1.91 -0.27 16.55
CA HIS A 134 -2.07 -1.05 15.31
C HIS A 134 -2.16 -0.15 14.08
N VAL A 135 -2.82 1.01 14.18
CA VAL A 135 -2.85 2.02 13.11
C VAL A 135 -1.44 2.53 12.79
N GLY A 136 -0.60 2.75 13.81
CA GLY A 136 0.81 3.10 13.64
C GLY A 136 1.60 2.03 12.90
N GLU A 137 1.41 0.75 13.26
CA GLU A 137 2.04 -0.38 12.55
C GLU A 137 1.58 -0.46 11.08
N CYS A 138 0.26 -0.37 10.84
CA CYS A 138 -0.29 -0.35 9.48
C CYS A 138 0.25 0.83 8.64
N HIS A 139 0.53 1.96 9.28
CA HIS A 139 1.11 3.12 8.61
C HIS A 139 2.54 2.84 8.14
N GLU A 140 3.38 2.22 8.97
CA GLU A 140 4.74 1.83 8.57
C GLU A 140 4.77 0.72 7.51
N ASP A 141 3.87 -0.25 7.61
CA ASP A 141 3.69 -1.29 6.59
C ASP A 141 3.27 -0.68 5.25
N GLY A 142 2.29 0.23 5.27
CA GLY A 142 1.84 0.96 4.08
C GLY A 142 2.98 1.76 3.43
N ARG A 143 3.80 2.43 4.25
CA ARG A 143 4.98 3.17 3.78
C ARG A 143 5.99 2.24 3.09
N THR A 144 6.25 1.09 3.69
CA THR A 144 7.14 0.05 3.14
C THR A 144 6.62 -0.49 1.80
N VAL A 145 5.31 -0.71 1.68
CA VAL A 145 4.67 -1.14 0.43
C VAL A 145 4.81 -0.07 -0.66
N THR A 146 4.52 1.20 -0.35
CA THR A 146 4.66 2.31 -1.31
C THR A 146 6.10 2.45 -1.81
N GLU A 147 7.10 2.28 -0.94
CA GLU A 147 8.52 2.27 -1.33
C GLU A 147 8.89 1.07 -2.20
N ALA A 148 8.36 -0.12 -1.90
CA ALA A 148 8.58 -1.31 -2.73
C ALA A 148 8.00 -1.12 -4.14
N LEU A 149 6.79 -0.58 -4.23
CA LEU A 149 6.15 -0.23 -5.50
C LEU A 149 6.97 0.81 -6.27
N ALA A 150 7.54 1.82 -5.60
CA ALA A 150 8.44 2.79 -6.22
C ALA A 150 9.64 2.11 -6.90
N ARG A 151 10.27 1.14 -6.23
CA ARG A 151 11.39 0.36 -6.78
C ARG A 151 10.96 -0.49 -7.98
N ILE A 152 9.77 -1.10 -7.93
CA ILE A 152 9.23 -1.89 -9.06
C ILE A 152 8.98 -0.98 -10.26
N GLY A 153 8.38 0.19 -10.07
CA GLY A 153 8.15 1.16 -11.15
C GLY A 153 9.45 1.62 -11.83
N ALA A 154 10.49 1.86 -11.03
CA ALA A 154 11.82 2.21 -11.53
C ALA A 154 12.45 1.05 -12.34
N ALA A 155 12.42 -0.17 -11.82
CA ALA A 155 12.94 -1.36 -12.51
C ALA A 155 12.19 -1.62 -13.83
N SER A 156 10.86 -1.47 -13.84
CA SER A 156 10.06 -1.59 -15.05
C SER A 156 10.45 -0.55 -16.10
N GLY A 157 10.81 0.65 -15.65
CA GLY A 157 11.37 1.68 -16.52
C GLY A 157 12.65 1.29 -17.21
N GLN A 158 13.60 0.76 -16.46
CA GLN A 158 14.86 0.26 -17.01
C GLN A 158 14.63 -0.88 -18.02
N VAL A 159 13.65 -1.75 -17.77
CA VAL A 159 13.27 -2.80 -18.73
C VAL A 159 12.74 -2.19 -20.03
N SER A 160 11.89 -1.16 -19.96
CA SER A 160 11.38 -0.48 -21.16
C SER A 160 12.53 0.13 -21.98
N GLU A 161 13.43 0.86 -21.33
CA GLU A 161 14.60 1.48 -21.99
C GLU A 161 15.50 0.43 -22.65
N MET A 162 15.74 -0.70 -21.98
CA MET A 162 16.52 -1.81 -22.53
C MET A 162 15.83 -2.44 -23.75
N MET A 163 14.50 -2.53 -23.76
CA MET A 163 13.76 -3.08 -24.90
C MET A 163 13.80 -2.14 -26.11
N ASP A 164 13.78 -0.82 -25.89
CA ASP A 164 13.96 0.17 -26.96
C ASP A 164 15.36 0.06 -27.59
N ALA A 165 16.40 -0.09 -26.76
CA ALA A 165 17.76 -0.32 -27.24
C ALA A 165 17.89 -1.62 -28.04
N ILE A 166 17.26 -2.71 -27.58
CA ILE A 166 17.24 -4.00 -28.30
C ILE A 166 16.51 -3.86 -29.64
N ALA A 167 15.39 -3.15 -29.68
CA ALA A 167 14.65 -2.92 -30.92
C ALA A 167 15.54 -2.20 -31.96
N GLY A 168 16.24 -1.14 -31.55
CA GLY A 168 17.21 -0.44 -32.40
C GLY A 168 18.33 -1.34 -32.90
N ALA A 169 18.92 -2.16 -32.03
CA ALA A 169 19.98 -3.10 -32.41
C ALA A 169 19.50 -4.17 -33.42
N VAL A 170 18.26 -4.66 -33.27
CA VAL A 170 17.66 -5.62 -34.19
C VAL A 170 17.44 -5.00 -35.57
N GLU A 171 16.99 -3.74 -35.64
CA GLU A 171 16.87 -3.03 -36.92
C GLU A 171 18.23 -2.87 -37.62
N GLU A 172 19.27 -2.49 -36.89
CA GLU A 172 20.62 -2.35 -37.43
C GLU A 172 21.19 -3.69 -37.92
N GLN A 173 20.97 -4.77 -37.17
CA GLN A 173 21.35 -6.12 -37.58
C GLN A 173 20.59 -6.59 -38.83
N GLY A 174 19.34 -6.18 -39.00
CA GLY A 174 18.55 -6.41 -40.22
C GLY A 174 19.20 -5.76 -41.43
N ARG A 175 19.51 -4.46 -41.35
CA ARG A 175 20.21 -3.71 -42.42
C ARG A 175 21.57 -4.31 -42.75
N ALA A 176 22.34 -4.72 -41.73
CA ALA A 176 23.63 -5.36 -41.92
C ALA A 176 23.51 -6.72 -42.65
N SER A 177 22.46 -7.49 -42.36
CA SER A 177 22.18 -8.78 -43.00
C SER A 177 21.77 -8.63 -44.47
N GLU A 178 20.99 -7.60 -44.79
CA GLU A 178 20.65 -7.23 -46.18
C GLU A 178 21.92 -6.85 -46.94
N SER A 179 22.75 -5.95 -46.40
CA SER A 179 24.02 -5.56 -47.01
C SER A 179 24.96 -6.77 -47.22
N MET A 180 24.99 -7.70 -46.27
CA MET A 180 25.80 -8.91 -46.39
C MET A 180 25.28 -9.83 -47.50
N SER A 181 23.95 -9.96 -47.63
CA SER A 181 23.32 -10.74 -48.69
C SER A 181 23.64 -10.16 -50.08
N GLU A 182 23.61 -8.84 -50.23
CA GLU A 182 24.01 -8.15 -51.47
C GLU A 182 25.48 -8.41 -51.81
N ARG A 183 26.38 -8.30 -50.82
CA ARG A 183 27.81 -8.58 -51.00
C ARG A 183 28.07 -10.04 -51.40
N LEU A 184 27.38 -10.99 -50.78
CA LEU A 184 27.49 -12.42 -51.12
C LEU A 184 27.00 -12.69 -52.55
N SER A 185 25.91 -12.04 -52.97
CA SER A 185 25.43 -12.09 -54.36
C SER A 185 26.49 -11.59 -55.35
N GLY A 186 27.10 -10.43 -55.05
CA GLY A 186 28.19 -9.87 -55.86
C GLY A 186 29.43 -10.77 -55.94
N ILE A 187 29.81 -11.43 -54.84
CA ILE A 187 30.89 -12.43 -54.83
C ILE A 187 30.53 -13.62 -55.73
N GLY A 188 29.30 -14.11 -55.65
CA GLY A 188 28.81 -15.21 -56.50
C GLY A 188 28.86 -14.85 -57.99
N ASP A 189 28.46 -13.63 -58.36
CA ASP A 189 28.57 -13.13 -59.72
C ASP A 189 30.01 -12.98 -60.19
N GLY A 190 30.89 -12.45 -59.34
CA GLY A 190 32.32 -12.36 -59.60
C GLY A 190 32.97 -13.73 -59.83
N ALA A 191 32.64 -14.72 -59.00
CA ALA A 191 33.12 -16.09 -59.16
C ALA A 191 32.67 -16.70 -60.49
N ARG A 192 31.39 -16.52 -60.87
CA ARG A 192 30.86 -16.96 -62.17
C ARG A 192 31.54 -16.28 -63.36
N GLN A 193 31.85 -14.99 -63.25
CA GLN A 193 32.60 -14.26 -64.29
C GLN A 193 34.04 -14.78 -64.40
N SER A 194 34.70 -15.02 -63.27
CA SER A 194 36.08 -15.52 -63.23
C SER A 194 36.18 -16.91 -63.86
N MET A 195 35.23 -17.81 -63.56
CA MET A 195 35.16 -19.13 -64.22
C MET A 195 35.04 -19.02 -65.74
N ARG A 196 34.14 -18.16 -66.24
CA ARG A 196 33.99 -17.91 -67.69
C ARG A 196 35.27 -17.39 -68.34
N ARG A 197 36.00 -16.50 -67.66
CA ARG A 197 37.29 -15.98 -68.12
C ARG A 197 38.36 -17.07 -68.17
N THR A 198 38.44 -17.92 -67.15
CA THR A 198 39.39 -19.03 -67.13
C THR A 198 39.12 -20.03 -68.24
N GLU A 199 37.86 -20.33 -68.55
CA GLU A 199 37.51 -21.21 -69.66
C GLU A 199 37.90 -20.61 -71.01
N ALA A 200 37.58 -19.34 -71.25
CA ALA A 200 37.99 -18.64 -72.47
C ALA A 200 39.52 -18.61 -72.63
N MET A 201 40.25 -18.35 -71.53
CA MET A 201 41.72 -18.40 -71.51
C MET A 201 42.25 -19.79 -71.86
N ARG A 202 41.60 -20.84 -71.35
CA ARG A 202 41.97 -22.24 -71.64
C ARG A 202 41.75 -22.58 -73.11
N GLU A 203 40.65 -22.13 -73.72
CA GLU A 203 40.41 -22.27 -75.16
C GLU A 203 41.47 -21.54 -76.00
N GLU A 204 41.80 -20.31 -75.63
CA GLU A 204 42.82 -19.49 -76.33
C GLU A 204 44.22 -20.12 -76.24
N MET A 205 44.60 -20.62 -75.06
CA MET A 205 45.86 -21.36 -74.86
C MET A 205 45.91 -22.65 -75.67
N ALA A 206 44.80 -23.38 -75.81
CA ALA A 206 44.71 -24.54 -76.69
C ALA A 206 44.89 -24.14 -78.16
N GLY A 207 44.31 -23.01 -78.59
CA GLY A 207 44.51 -22.44 -79.91
C GLY A 207 45.97 -22.06 -80.19
N LEU A 208 46.63 -21.35 -79.26
CA LEU A 208 48.04 -21.00 -79.35
C LEU A 208 48.94 -22.24 -79.44
N THR A 209 48.64 -23.28 -78.66
CA THR A 209 49.36 -24.57 -78.73
C THR A 209 49.19 -25.23 -80.10
N GLY A 210 47.98 -25.17 -80.67
CA GLY A 210 47.72 -25.65 -82.03
C GLY A 210 48.53 -24.91 -83.09
N VAL A 211 48.56 -23.57 -83.04
CA VAL A 211 49.35 -22.74 -83.96
C VAL A 211 50.85 -23.00 -83.81
N ALA A 212 51.34 -23.15 -82.57
CA ALA A 212 52.74 -23.48 -82.31
C ALA A 212 53.13 -24.83 -82.94
N ASN A 213 52.27 -25.85 -82.81
CA ASN A 213 52.49 -27.15 -83.44
C ASN A 213 52.50 -27.07 -84.98
N GLN A 214 51.59 -26.29 -85.57
CA GLN A 214 51.57 -26.06 -87.03
C GLN A 214 52.87 -25.38 -87.51
N LEU A 215 53.33 -24.35 -86.79
CA LEU A 215 54.59 -23.68 -87.09
C LEU A 215 55.78 -24.65 -87.05
N ASP A 216 55.84 -25.52 -86.04
CA ASP A 216 56.89 -26.53 -85.92
C ASP A 216 56.86 -27.53 -87.09
N GLU A 217 55.67 -27.98 -87.49
CA GLU A 217 55.48 -28.84 -88.66
C GLU A 217 55.94 -28.17 -89.97
N HIS A 218 55.58 -26.89 -90.17
CA HIS A 218 56.02 -26.11 -91.33
C HIS A 218 57.55 -25.93 -91.37
N LEU A 219 58.19 -25.66 -90.22
CA LEU A 219 59.65 -25.53 -90.11
C LEU A 219 60.35 -26.87 -90.35
N ALA A 220 59.80 -27.99 -89.86
CA ALA A 220 60.30 -29.32 -90.14
C ALA A 220 60.22 -29.66 -91.64
N GLY A 221 59.10 -29.31 -92.30
CA GLY A 221 58.93 -29.47 -93.74
C GLY A 221 59.92 -28.63 -94.57
N LEU A 222 60.26 -27.43 -94.11
CA LEU A 222 61.28 -26.58 -94.75
C LEU A 222 62.70 -27.15 -94.57
N ARG A 223 63.02 -27.71 -93.39
CA ARG A 223 64.30 -28.41 -93.15
C ARG A 223 64.50 -29.66 -94.00
N PHE A 224 63.42 -30.29 -94.49
CA PHE A 224 63.49 -31.45 -95.37
C PHE A 224 63.66 -31.08 -96.86
N ARG A 225 63.52 -29.80 -97.21
CA ARG A 225 63.61 -29.27 -98.58
C ARG A 225 64.88 -28.44 -98.85
N ALA A 226 65.75 -28.26 -97.87
CA ALA A 226 67.08 -27.66 -98.01
C ALA A 226 68.16 -28.75 -97.97
#